data_AF-A0A1Z5T242-F1
#
_entry.id   AF-A0A1Z5T242-F1
#
_cell.length_a   1.000
_cell.length_b   1.000
_cell.length_c   1.000
_cell.angle_alpha   90.00
_cell.angle_beta   90.00
_cell.angle_gamma   90.00
#
_symmetry.space_group_name_H-M   'P 1'
#
loop_
_entity.id
_entity.type
_entity.pdbx_description
1 polymer ?
#
loop_
_entity_poly.entity_id
_entity_poly.type
_entity_poly.pdbx_seq_one_letter_code
_entity_poly.pdbx_strand_id
1 'polypeptide(L)'
;MKFTAALLSLAACVTAAPVTELIERQLGAVGTTANELSVGSCRDIIFIFARGSTEIGNLGGSVGPPTCNGLKRDQGAAVMVASIRRLSSTIQNQIAGVVLYGNTRNAQENGNIPNFPNEKVETICALTDGVCYGTLTVTAGHLSYGDDVDDAVDFLSDRIGDA
;
A
#
# COMPACT_ATOMS: atom_id res chain seq x y z
N MET A 1 -64.96 -24.76 -16.01
CA MET A 1 -63.51 -24.55 -15.94
C MET A 1 -63.15 -23.37 -16.84
N LYS A 2 -62.72 -22.23 -16.27
CA LYS A 2 -62.29 -21.05 -17.05
C LYS A 2 -60.76 -20.98 -16.92
N PHE A 3 -60.04 -21.11 -18.04
CA PHE A 3 -58.58 -20.96 -18.09
C PHE A 3 -58.24 -19.51 -18.46
N THR A 4 -57.70 -18.76 -17.51
CA THR A 4 -57.06 -17.46 -17.73
C THR A 4 -55.55 -17.67 -17.84
N ALA A 5 -54.98 -17.38 -19.01
CA ALA A 5 -53.53 -17.28 -19.21
C ALA A 5 -53.17 -15.79 -19.32
N ALA A 6 -52.50 -15.25 -18.31
CA ALA A 6 -51.87 -13.95 -18.37
C ALA A 6 -50.38 -14.17 -18.68
N LEU A 7 -49.94 -13.80 -19.89
CA LEU A 7 -48.52 -13.69 -20.20
C LEU A 7 -47.96 -12.44 -19.49
N LEU A 8 -47.15 -12.64 -18.47
CA LEU A 8 -46.28 -11.60 -17.93
C LEU A 8 -44.97 -11.59 -18.74
N SER A 9 -44.79 -10.59 -19.60
CA SER A 9 -43.52 -10.31 -20.26
C SER A 9 -42.53 -9.76 -19.23
N LEU A 10 -41.49 -10.52 -18.92
CA LEU A 10 -40.37 -10.08 -18.07
C LEU A 10 -39.41 -9.24 -18.93
N ALA A 11 -39.47 -7.92 -18.80
CA ALA A 11 -38.48 -7.01 -19.38
C ALA A 11 -37.23 -7.04 -18.49
N ALA A 12 -36.18 -7.75 -18.92
CA ALA A 12 -34.87 -7.68 -18.29
C ALA A 12 -34.18 -6.37 -18.72
N CYS A 13 -34.21 -5.35 -17.85
CA CYS A 13 -33.33 -4.21 -17.98
C CYS A 13 -31.89 -4.66 -17.70
N VAL A 14 -31.11 -4.90 -18.75
CA VAL A 14 -29.65 -4.92 -18.65
C VAL A 14 -29.22 -3.46 -18.46
N THR A 15 -29.05 -3.05 -17.21
CA THR A 15 -28.36 -1.79 -16.91
C THR A 15 -26.88 -2.02 -17.17
N ALA A 16 -26.38 -1.56 -18.32
CA ALA A 16 -24.95 -1.47 -18.55
C ALA A 16 -24.37 -0.49 -17.52
N ALA A 17 -23.63 -0.99 -16.53
CA ALA A 17 -22.84 -0.13 -15.67
C ALA A 17 -21.86 0.67 -16.56
N PRO A 18 -21.69 1.98 -16.34
CA PRO A 18 -20.86 2.80 -17.20
C PRO A 18 -19.40 2.34 -17.11
N VAL A 19 -18.82 1.99 -18.25
CA VAL A 19 -17.43 1.50 -18.42
C VAL A 19 -16.38 2.53 -17.95
N THR A 20 -16.80 3.76 -17.63
CA THR A 20 -15.94 4.86 -17.17
C THR A 20 -15.34 4.63 -15.78
N GLU A 21 -16.01 3.94 -14.85
CA GLU A 21 -15.40 3.59 -13.55
C GLU A 21 -14.28 2.56 -13.68
N LEU A 22 -14.39 1.64 -14.64
CA LEU A 22 -13.37 0.62 -14.90
C LEU A 22 -12.12 1.23 -15.53
N ILE A 23 -12.30 2.26 -16.37
CA ILE A 23 -11.22 2.97 -17.05
C ILE A 23 -10.39 3.80 -16.07
N GLU A 24 -11.00 4.49 -15.10
CA GLU A 24 -10.27 5.19 -14.02
C GLU A 24 -9.42 4.22 -13.17
N ARG A 25 -9.99 3.05 -12.82
CA ARG A 25 -9.27 2.01 -12.08
C ARG A 25 -8.13 1.36 -12.88
N GLN A 26 -8.21 1.32 -14.20
CA GLN A 26 -7.18 0.71 -15.07
C GLN A 26 -6.15 1.70 -15.63
N LEU A 27 -6.48 3.00 -15.74
CA LEU A 27 -5.56 4.05 -16.20
C LEU A 27 -4.93 4.88 -15.07
N GLY A 28 -5.49 4.87 -13.86
CA GLY A 28 -4.96 5.60 -12.70
C GLY A 28 -4.11 4.76 -11.75
N ALA A 29 -3.98 3.44 -12.00
CA ALA A 29 -3.22 2.55 -11.14
C ALA A 29 -1.72 2.87 -11.21
N VAL A 30 -1.11 3.07 -10.04
CA VAL A 30 0.32 3.30 -9.91
C VAL A 30 1.07 2.04 -10.32
N GLY A 31 2.00 2.20 -11.26
CA GLY A 31 2.90 1.14 -11.71
C GLY A 31 4.18 1.06 -10.89
N THR A 32 5.24 0.49 -11.47
CA THR A 32 6.51 0.27 -10.77
C THR A 32 7.35 1.52 -10.55
N THR A 33 6.97 2.63 -11.19
CA THR A 33 7.63 3.92 -11.08
C THR A 33 6.61 5.01 -10.82
N ALA A 34 6.89 5.86 -9.85
CA ALA A 34 6.07 7.03 -9.58
C ALA A 34 6.98 8.18 -9.07
N ASN A 35 6.67 9.46 -9.39
CA ASN A 35 7.55 10.60 -9.06
C ASN A 35 6.81 11.89 -8.59
N GLU A 36 5.60 11.79 -8.03
CA GLU A 36 4.74 12.93 -7.69
C GLU A 36 5.37 13.95 -6.72
N LEU A 37 6.32 13.56 -5.86
CA LEU A 37 7.04 14.48 -4.96
C LEU A 37 8.02 15.41 -5.71
N SER A 38 8.67 14.92 -6.77
CA SER A 38 9.71 15.68 -7.48
C SER A 38 9.19 16.46 -8.68
N VAL A 39 8.06 16.03 -9.26
CA VAL A 39 7.47 16.67 -10.45
C VAL A 39 6.03 17.13 -10.27
N GLY A 40 5.37 16.79 -9.16
CA GLY A 40 3.98 17.16 -8.88
C GLY A 40 3.82 18.37 -7.95
N SER A 41 2.57 18.75 -7.71
CA SER A 41 2.20 19.72 -6.68
C SER A 41 2.17 19.07 -5.29
N CYS A 42 2.26 19.88 -4.22
CA CYS A 42 2.03 19.41 -2.86
C CYS A 42 0.66 18.72 -2.72
N ARG A 43 0.60 17.73 -1.84
CA ARG A 43 -0.59 16.93 -1.49
C ARG A 43 -0.63 16.77 0.02
N ASP A 44 -1.82 16.50 0.54
CA ASP A 44 -2.04 16.37 1.99
C ASP A 44 -1.30 15.16 2.58
N ILE A 45 -1.08 14.14 1.76
CA ILE A 45 -0.39 12.91 2.12
C ILE A 45 0.73 12.66 1.11
N ILE A 46 1.88 12.24 1.62
CA ILE A 46 3.04 11.79 0.84
C ILE A 46 3.44 10.42 1.37
N PHE A 47 3.20 9.35 0.60
CA PHE A 47 3.68 8.01 0.98
C PHE A 47 5.06 7.69 0.38
N ILE A 48 6.00 7.53 1.29
CA ILE A 48 7.39 7.23 1.05
C ILE A 48 7.62 5.72 1.00
N PHE A 49 8.10 5.18 -0.13
CA PHE A 49 8.44 3.76 -0.27
C PHE A 49 9.91 3.51 -0.64
N ALA A 50 10.49 2.42 -0.15
CA ALA A 50 11.79 1.94 -0.56
C ALA A 50 11.65 0.48 -0.99
N ARG A 51 11.82 0.22 -2.29
CA ARG A 51 11.63 -1.11 -2.87
C ARG A 51 12.68 -2.12 -2.42
N GLY A 52 12.35 -3.40 -2.57
CA GLY A 52 13.25 -4.51 -2.35
C GLY A 52 14.40 -4.57 -3.35
N SER A 53 15.46 -5.30 -3.00
CA SER A 53 16.60 -5.51 -3.88
C SER A 53 16.17 -6.12 -5.21
N THR A 54 16.80 -5.68 -6.31
CA THR A 54 16.56 -6.17 -7.69
C THR A 54 15.21 -5.83 -8.31
N GLU A 55 14.29 -5.19 -7.57
CA GLU A 55 13.04 -4.76 -8.16
C GLU A 55 13.26 -3.65 -9.21
N ILE A 56 12.36 -3.57 -10.19
CA ILE A 56 12.37 -2.55 -11.24
C ILE A 56 11.76 -1.23 -10.75
N GLY A 57 12.11 -0.11 -11.40
CA GLY A 57 11.55 1.20 -11.05
C GLY A 57 11.96 1.67 -9.64
N ASN A 58 11.15 2.54 -9.03
CA ASN A 58 11.40 3.05 -7.67
C ASN A 58 10.39 2.54 -6.63
N LEU A 59 9.20 2.09 -7.06
CA LEU A 59 8.21 1.42 -6.21
C LEU A 59 8.33 -0.11 -6.24
N GLY A 60 9.09 -0.66 -7.18
CA GLY A 60 9.16 -2.12 -7.33
C GLY A 60 7.93 -2.70 -8.02
N GLY A 61 7.86 -4.02 -8.08
CA GLY A 61 6.75 -4.76 -8.72
C GLY A 61 5.90 -5.55 -7.73
N SER A 62 6.32 -5.62 -6.47
CA SER A 62 5.67 -6.40 -5.40
C SER A 62 4.74 -5.52 -4.55
N VAL A 63 5.11 -5.20 -3.31
CA VAL A 63 4.24 -4.55 -2.31
C VAL A 63 4.12 -3.03 -2.48
N GLY A 64 5.06 -2.39 -3.18
CA GLY A 64 5.06 -0.93 -3.35
C GLY A 64 3.84 -0.40 -4.15
N PRO A 65 3.62 -0.84 -5.41
CA PRO A 65 2.46 -0.42 -6.18
C PRO A 65 1.10 -0.70 -5.51
N PRO A 66 0.79 -1.90 -4.97
CA PRO A 66 -0.49 -2.16 -4.35
C PRO A 66 -0.70 -1.37 -3.04
N THR A 67 0.33 -1.19 -2.20
CA THR A 67 0.23 -0.30 -1.01
C THR A 67 -0.08 1.14 -1.45
N CYS A 68 0.61 1.63 -2.48
CA CYS A 68 0.39 2.96 -3.03
C CYS A 68 -1.05 3.12 -3.57
N ASN A 69 -1.55 2.11 -4.30
CA ASN A 69 -2.90 2.11 -4.85
C ASN A 69 -3.97 2.04 -3.75
N GLY A 70 -3.75 1.28 -2.67
CA GLY A 70 -4.65 1.25 -1.51
C GLY A 70 -4.77 2.62 -0.85
N LEU A 71 -3.65 3.25 -0.52
CA LEU A 71 -3.64 4.61 0.05
C LEU A 71 -4.27 5.66 -0.89
N LYS A 72 -4.06 5.53 -2.20
CA LYS A 72 -4.72 6.39 -3.20
C LYS A 72 -6.23 6.25 -3.19
N ARG A 73 -6.72 5.01 -3.08
CA ARG A 73 -8.15 4.70 -3.03
C ARG A 73 -8.79 5.24 -1.75
N ASP A 74 -8.12 5.05 -0.62
CA ASP A 74 -8.73 5.25 0.69
C ASP A 74 -8.57 6.71 1.17
N GLN A 75 -7.52 7.42 0.72
CA GLN A 75 -7.19 8.79 1.17
C GLN A 75 -7.04 9.82 0.04
N GLY A 76 -7.18 9.44 -1.24
CA GLY A 76 -7.03 10.38 -2.38
C GLY A 76 -5.60 10.92 -2.58
N ALA A 77 -4.60 10.27 -1.99
CA ALA A 77 -3.23 10.75 -1.86
C ALA A 77 -2.36 10.61 -3.12
N ALA A 78 -1.25 11.34 -3.21
CA ALA A 78 -0.19 11.11 -4.18
C ALA A 78 1.13 10.83 -3.43
N VAL A 79 1.95 9.89 -3.87
CA VAL A 79 2.68 8.97 -2.98
C VAL A 79 4.12 8.73 -3.44
N MET A 80 5.17 9.31 -2.82
CA MET A 80 6.60 9.02 -3.17
C MET A 80 7.65 8.97 -2.03
N VAL A 81 8.80 8.31 -2.32
CA VAL A 81 10.08 7.81 -1.68
C VAL A 81 10.93 8.62 -0.65
N ALA A 82 11.85 7.90 0.04
CA ALA A 82 12.32 7.95 1.44
C ALA A 82 13.61 8.64 1.89
N SER A 83 13.66 8.93 3.21
CA SER A 83 14.76 8.69 4.18
C SER A 83 14.33 9.09 5.61
N ILE A 84 14.06 8.17 6.55
CA ILE A 84 13.50 8.54 7.89
C ILE A 84 14.56 8.68 9.01
N ARG A 85 15.49 7.73 9.13
CA ARG A 85 16.42 7.64 10.28
C ARG A 85 17.46 8.76 10.42
N ARG A 86 17.55 9.67 9.44
CA ARG A 86 18.49 10.81 9.43
C ARG A 86 17.78 12.16 9.51
N LEU A 87 16.47 12.13 9.68
CA LEU A 87 15.65 13.34 9.70
C LEU A 87 15.72 14.03 11.05
N SER A 88 15.55 15.36 11.03
CA SER A 88 15.30 16.13 12.24
C SER A 88 13.97 15.73 12.88
N SER A 89 13.83 15.99 14.18
CA SER A 89 12.57 15.75 14.91
C SER A 89 11.38 16.48 14.27
N THR A 90 11.60 17.65 13.66
CA THR A 90 10.57 18.40 12.92
C THR A 90 9.96 17.56 11.79
N ILE A 91 10.79 16.88 10.99
CA ILE A 91 10.27 16.07 9.87
C ILE A 91 9.76 14.72 10.40
N GLN A 92 10.39 14.14 11.43
CA GLN A 92 9.88 12.91 12.04
C GLN A 92 8.48 13.08 12.62
N ASN A 93 8.15 14.26 13.14
CA ASN A 93 6.80 14.57 13.62
C ASN A 93 5.76 14.60 12.50
N GLN A 94 6.17 14.89 11.26
CA GLN A 94 5.29 14.86 10.08
C GLN A 94 5.04 13.44 9.55
N ILE A 95 5.79 12.44 10.02
CA ILE A 95 5.59 11.05 9.61
C ILE A 95 4.41 10.49 10.40
N ALA A 96 3.32 10.18 9.72
CA ALA A 96 2.14 9.57 10.32
C ALA A 96 2.41 8.12 10.74
N GLY A 97 2.98 7.31 9.83
CA GLY A 97 3.32 5.91 10.07
C GLY A 97 4.36 5.38 9.09
N VAL A 98 4.94 4.23 9.42
CA VAL A 98 5.94 3.51 8.63
C VAL A 98 5.63 2.02 8.66
N VAL A 99 5.53 1.39 7.49
CA VAL A 99 5.41 -0.06 7.36
C VAL A 99 6.72 -0.64 6.84
N LEU A 100 7.20 -1.72 7.44
CA LEU A 100 8.43 -2.42 7.09
C LEU A 100 8.12 -3.89 6.74
N TYR A 101 7.99 -4.19 5.46
CA TYR A 101 7.88 -5.57 4.96
C TYR A 101 9.25 -6.24 4.94
N GLY A 102 9.38 -7.45 5.50
CA GLY A 102 10.59 -8.26 5.38
C GLY A 102 11.85 -7.55 5.88
N ASN A 103 11.75 -6.90 7.04
CA ASN A 103 12.80 -6.02 7.56
C ASN A 103 14.08 -6.80 7.90
N THR A 104 15.10 -6.67 7.06
CA THR A 104 16.45 -7.26 7.25
C THR A 104 17.17 -6.83 8.54
N ARG A 105 16.68 -5.79 9.21
CA ARG A 105 17.20 -5.26 10.48
C ARG A 105 16.30 -5.61 11.66
N ASN A 106 15.24 -6.40 11.46
CA ASN A 106 14.25 -6.72 12.48
C ASN A 106 14.89 -7.34 13.73
N ALA A 107 15.71 -8.38 13.57
CA ALA A 107 16.39 -9.03 14.70
C ALA A 107 17.41 -8.11 15.41
N GLN A 108 17.99 -7.16 14.67
CA GLN A 108 19.03 -6.25 15.14
C GLN A 108 18.46 -5.02 15.86
N GLU A 109 17.26 -4.58 15.45
CA GLU A 109 16.59 -3.36 15.96
C GLU A 109 15.26 -3.70 16.66
N ASN A 110 15.04 -4.98 17.03
CA ASN A 110 13.84 -5.51 17.68
C ASN A 110 12.52 -5.10 16.99
N GLY A 111 12.49 -5.13 15.67
CA GLY A 111 11.33 -4.74 14.86
C GLY A 111 11.02 -3.24 14.87
N ASN A 112 11.90 -2.40 15.42
CA ASN A 112 11.69 -0.96 15.53
C ASN A 112 12.67 -0.16 14.67
N ILE A 113 12.43 1.15 14.58
CA ILE A 113 13.36 2.11 13.99
C ILE A 113 14.01 2.91 15.13
N PRO A 114 15.35 2.84 15.31
CA PRO A 114 16.04 3.60 16.33
C PRO A 114 15.78 5.11 16.20
N ASN A 115 15.50 5.75 17.33
CA ASN A 115 15.16 7.17 17.43
C ASN A 115 13.89 7.56 16.66
N PHE A 116 12.90 6.66 16.58
CA PHE A 116 11.60 6.94 16.00
C PHE A 116 10.50 6.32 16.89
N PRO A 117 9.31 6.95 17.02
CA PRO A 117 8.26 6.43 17.90
C PRO A 117 7.76 5.06 17.41
N ASN A 118 7.83 4.05 18.28
CA ASN A 118 7.48 2.67 17.93
C ASN A 118 6.01 2.52 17.57
N GLU A 119 5.13 3.32 18.15
CA GLU A 119 3.70 3.35 17.84
C GLU A 119 3.40 3.77 16.40
N LYS A 120 4.37 4.38 15.71
CA LYS A 120 4.28 4.77 14.29
C LYS A 120 4.91 3.73 13.36
N VAL A 121 5.38 2.59 13.86
CA VAL A 121 6.05 1.55 13.07
C VAL A 121 5.23 0.27 13.09
N GLU A 122 4.93 -0.25 11.91
CA GLU A 122 4.46 -1.62 11.70
C GLU A 122 5.58 -2.41 11.03
N THR A 123 6.00 -3.52 11.64
CA THR A 123 6.95 -4.44 11.01
C THR A 123 6.23 -5.73 10.68
N ILE A 124 6.10 -6.01 9.39
CA ILE A 124 5.44 -7.19 8.87
C ILE A 124 6.52 -8.19 8.48
N CYS A 125 6.58 -9.30 9.20
CA CYS A 125 7.57 -10.35 9.02
C CYS A 125 6.89 -11.72 8.98
N ALA A 126 6.96 -12.37 7.82
CA ALA A 126 6.47 -13.73 7.67
C ALA A 126 7.32 -14.69 8.52
N LEU A 127 6.68 -15.69 9.15
CA LEU A 127 7.36 -16.65 10.03
C LEU A 127 8.52 -17.39 9.37
N THR A 128 8.46 -17.58 8.05
CA THR A 128 9.49 -18.29 7.30
C THR A 128 10.50 -17.34 6.65
N ASP A 129 10.35 -16.02 6.78
CA ASP A 129 11.28 -15.04 6.22
C ASP A 129 12.61 -15.03 6.98
N GLY A 130 13.63 -15.67 6.39
CA GLY A 130 14.95 -15.73 6.98
C GLY A 130 15.58 -14.36 7.24
N VAL A 131 15.22 -13.32 6.46
CA VAL A 131 15.83 -12.01 6.60
C VAL A 131 15.38 -11.26 7.85
N CYS A 132 14.15 -11.52 8.29
CA CYS A 132 13.61 -10.93 9.52
C CYS A 132 14.29 -11.47 10.78
N TYR A 133 14.84 -12.69 10.72
CA TYR A 133 15.36 -13.41 11.88
C TYR A 133 16.89 -13.48 11.91
N GLY A 134 17.55 -12.44 11.38
CA GLY A 134 19.00 -12.22 11.54
C GLY A 134 19.89 -12.88 10.50
N THR A 135 19.31 -13.42 9.43
CA THR A 135 20.05 -13.91 8.26
C THR A 135 19.83 -12.99 7.06
N LEU A 136 20.47 -13.29 5.92
CA LEU A 136 20.14 -12.66 4.63
C LEU A 136 19.62 -13.70 3.63
N THR A 137 18.99 -14.75 4.15
CA THR A 137 18.43 -15.83 3.35
C THR A 137 17.04 -15.46 2.88
N VAL A 138 16.90 -15.21 1.58
CA VAL A 138 15.60 -14.98 0.92
C VAL A 138 14.87 -16.32 0.80
N THR A 139 13.82 -16.49 1.58
CA THR A 139 12.94 -17.68 1.57
C THR A 139 11.62 -17.38 0.87
N ALA A 140 10.73 -18.37 0.77
CA ALA A 140 9.38 -18.16 0.27
C ALA A 140 8.61 -17.10 1.07
N GLY A 141 8.78 -17.06 2.40
CA GLY A 141 8.16 -16.04 3.24
C GLY A 141 8.56 -14.62 2.86
N HIS A 142 9.82 -14.41 2.44
CA HIS A 142 10.29 -13.09 2.02
C HIS A 142 9.57 -12.55 0.76
N LEU A 143 8.97 -13.44 -0.03
CA LEU A 143 8.31 -13.09 -1.29
C LEU A 143 6.78 -13.04 -1.18
N SER A 144 6.24 -13.20 0.04
CA SER A 144 4.79 -13.39 0.28
C SER A 144 4.03 -12.15 0.78
N TYR A 145 4.72 -11.02 1.00
CA TYR A 145 4.12 -9.82 1.61
C TYR A 145 3.01 -9.13 0.81
N GLY A 146 2.69 -9.62 -0.39
CA GLY A 146 1.55 -9.11 -1.16
C GLY A 146 0.21 -9.33 -0.44
N ASP A 147 0.11 -10.39 0.37
CA ASP A 147 -1.09 -10.71 1.13
C ASP A 147 -1.30 -9.76 2.33
N ASP A 148 -0.23 -9.11 2.80
CA ASP A 148 -0.25 -8.20 3.96
C ASP A 148 -0.47 -6.73 3.58
N VAL A 149 -0.73 -6.45 2.29
CA VAL A 149 -0.85 -5.06 1.80
C VAL A 149 -2.06 -4.35 2.40
N ASP A 150 -3.20 -5.03 2.54
CA ASP A 150 -4.40 -4.41 3.09
C ASP A 150 -4.19 -4.03 4.57
N ASP A 151 -3.58 -4.90 5.36
CA ASP A 151 -3.21 -4.63 6.77
C ASP A 151 -2.27 -3.41 6.88
N ALA A 152 -1.32 -3.29 5.96
CA ALA A 152 -0.41 -2.15 5.91
C ALA A 152 -1.11 -0.83 5.53
N VAL A 153 -2.07 -0.89 4.60
CA VAL A 153 -2.87 0.27 4.21
C VAL A 153 -3.73 0.71 5.39
N ASP A 154 -4.43 -0.22 6.05
CA ASP A 154 -5.25 0.06 7.23
C ASP A 154 -4.43 0.70 8.35
N PHE A 155 -3.25 0.14 8.67
CA PHE A 155 -2.34 0.70 9.67
C PHE A 155 -1.95 2.16 9.38
N LEU A 156 -1.68 2.48 8.11
CA LEU A 156 -1.28 3.81 7.69
C LEU A 156 -2.47 4.77 7.67
N SER A 157 -3.62 4.34 7.16
CA SER A 157 -4.85 5.13 7.10
C SER A 157 -5.32 5.55 8.50
N ASP A 158 -5.27 4.64 9.47
CA ASP A 158 -5.59 4.93 10.88
C ASP A 158 -4.73 6.05 11.49
N ARG A 159 -3.51 6.25 10.98
CA ARG A 159 -2.55 7.24 11.49
C ARG A 159 -2.56 8.56 10.74
N ILE A 160 -2.99 8.54 9.49
CA ILE A 160 -3.15 9.73 8.67
C ILE A 160 -4.41 10.50 9.11
N GLY A 161 -5.45 9.78 9.56
CA GLY A 161 -6.74 10.36 9.96
C GLY A 161 -7.59 10.79 8.76
N ASP A 162 -8.79 11.32 9.02
CA ASP A 162 -9.64 11.95 8.00
C ASP A 162 -8.97 13.26 7.55
N ALA A 163 -8.12 13.19 6.52
CA ALA A 163 -7.50 14.34 5.89
C ALA A 163 -8.52 15.19 5.11
#